data_AF-A0A7R9M4P5-F1
#
_entry.id   AF-A0A7R9M4P5-F1
#
_cell.length_a   1.000
_cell.length_b   1.000
_cell.length_c   1.000
_cell.angle_alpha   90.00
_cell.angle_beta   90.00
_cell.angle_gamma   90.00
#
_symmetry.space_group_name_H-M   'P 1'
#
loop_
_entity.id
_entity.type
_entity.pdbx_description
1 polymer ?
#
loop_
_entity_poly.entity_id
_entity_poly.type
_entity_poly.pdbx_seq_one_letter_code
_entity_poly.pdbx_strand_id
1 'polypeptide(L)'
;MNQLVQDKICLFKYKLNSTYCTDLSTMEDDYLHKKSDILADGTTYTMYYTIILTIPSVIATLFIGSWTDTYLKAKKILLIGGAIGCVLEMLVFILNDVMFDSTYYCVLLSIAPTLVTAGLLGQLSAIWSYIASTTPSHMRAIRMTMTEIVIGTGQPLGTYVAGLILNTDPWIKGKGQLHNYSASFALGGMCFIVALIFAIFFIDEKRDIKDWEKRFNAESDPEKDSIVSVDDRVHQKLKKFSDHKHIHPMKLLFNINNVKEMWRTCSKKRDKSVRRQIWLLFLADAIYLLEHVGPIIFMFQFSQKVYEWDSATYSNGSTIEKISQTVATMIFGAILLKVIKVNDMTLTMVGLGSYFSLNLIRGVVLSADGFYYSLIPGSLGGLAAVGIRSHFSKIIKPHELGKVFSSLACIETITPLFAAGLINNKVMVKEL
;
A
#
# COMPACT_ATOMS: atom_id res chain seq x y z
N MET A 1 -8.67 -4.37 14.25
CA MET A 1 -7.43 -4.71 14.99
C MET A 1 -7.14 -3.71 16.10
N ASN A 2 -6.90 -2.43 15.82
CA ASN A 2 -6.51 -1.45 16.86
C ASN A 2 -7.47 -1.41 18.06
N GLN A 3 -8.78 -1.33 17.81
CA GLN A 3 -9.78 -1.36 18.87
C GLN A 3 -9.72 -2.65 19.71
N LEU A 4 -9.63 -3.83 19.07
CA LEU A 4 -9.48 -5.12 19.76
C LEU A 4 -8.28 -5.12 20.71
N VAL A 5 -7.14 -4.58 20.26
CA VAL A 5 -5.92 -4.52 21.07
C VAL A 5 -6.08 -3.55 22.24
N GLN A 6 -6.68 -2.37 22.01
CA GLN A 6 -6.94 -1.38 23.06
C GLN A 6 -7.88 -1.94 24.13
N ASP A 7 -8.98 -2.59 23.73
CA ASP A 7 -9.92 -3.22 24.64
C ASP A 7 -9.25 -4.34 25.45
N LYS A 8 -8.40 -5.17 24.81
CA LYS A 8 -7.59 -6.18 25.51
C LYS A 8 -6.58 -5.56 26.47
N ILE A 9 -5.92 -4.46 26.12
CA ILE A 9 -5.00 -3.75 27.03
C ILE A 9 -5.79 -3.21 28.23
N CYS A 10 -6.94 -2.60 27.99
CA CYS A 10 -7.82 -2.03 29.02
C CYS A 10 -8.26 -3.10 30.04
N LEU A 11 -8.72 -4.26 29.56
CA LEU A 11 -9.22 -5.34 30.40
C LEU A 11 -8.10 -6.19 31.02
N PHE A 12 -7.06 -6.56 30.26
CA PHE A 12 -6.02 -7.48 30.71
C PHE A 12 -4.89 -6.80 31.49
N LYS A 13 -4.36 -5.68 30.98
CA LYS A 13 -3.22 -4.97 31.60
C LYS A 13 -3.69 -4.06 32.73
N TYR A 14 -4.70 -3.24 32.47
CA TYR A 14 -5.18 -2.23 33.43
C TYR A 14 -6.31 -2.73 34.34
N LYS A 15 -6.89 -3.91 34.06
CA LYS A 15 -7.94 -4.54 34.88
C LYS A 15 -9.11 -3.61 35.19
N LEU A 16 -9.54 -2.83 34.20
CA LEU A 16 -10.65 -1.89 34.34
C LEU A 16 -11.99 -2.58 34.07
N ASN A 17 -13.08 -1.95 34.49
CA ASN A 17 -14.43 -2.49 34.30
C ASN A 17 -14.82 -2.51 32.81
N SER A 18 -15.61 -3.49 32.39
CA SER A 18 -16.07 -3.62 31.00
C SER A 18 -16.76 -2.37 30.47
N THR A 19 -17.62 -1.73 31.26
CA THR A 19 -18.28 -0.46 30.90
C THR A 19 -17.28 0.66 30.61
N TYR A 20 -16.21 0.76 31.40
CA TYR A 20 -15.15 1.74 31.18
C TYR A 20 -14.42 1.49 29.86
N CYS A 21 -14.12 0.22 29.54
CA CYS A 21 -13.41 -0.12 28.32
C CYS A 21 -14.29 0.00 27.05
N THR A 22 -15.60 -0.22 27.16
CA THR A 22 -16.54 -0.01 26.05
C THR A 22 -16.63 1.48 25.68
N ASP A 23 -16.76 2.36 26.68
CA ASP A 23 -16.90 3.81 26.49
C ASP A 23 -15.55 4.56 26.48
N LEU A 24 -14.44 3.86 26.22
CA LEU A 24 -13.09 4.43 26.29
C LEU A 24 -12.92 5.66 25.39
N SER A 25 -13.61 5.70 24.24
CA SER A 25 -13.55 6.79 23.27
C SER A 25 -14.35 8.03 23.72
N THR A 26 -15.47 7.85 24.43
CA THR A 26 -16.46 8.89 24.76
C THR A 26 -16.32 9.49 26.16
N MET A 27 -15.47 8.94 27.02
CA MET A 27 -15.24 9.44 28.38
C MET A 27 -14.44 10.77 28.43
N GLU A 28 -14.93 11.74 29.21
CA GLU A 28 -14.30 13.05 29.51
C GLU A 28 -13.72 13.15 30.94
N ASP A 29 -12.59 13.87 31.02
CA ASP A 29 -11.87 14.51 32.14
C ASP A 29 -11.38 13.73 33.37
N ASP A 30 -12.17 12.91 34.07
CA ASP A 30 -11.75 12.38 35.40
C ASP A 30 -10.71 11.23 35.35
N TYR A 31 -10.51 10.60 34.18
CA TYR A 31 -9.59 9.47 33.99
C TYR A 31 -8.61 9.65 32.82
N LEU A 32 -8.34 10.90 32.41
CA LEU A 32 -7.54 11.21 31.23
C LEU A 32 -6.17 10.53 31.23
N HIS A 33 -5.52 10.43 32.39
CA HIS A 33 -4.23 9.73 32.53
C HIS A 33 -4.31 8.25 32.14
N LYS A 34 -5.31 7.50 32.61
CA LYS A 34 -5.47 6.08 32.27
C LYS A 34 -5.83 5.88 30.79
N LYS A 35 -6.69 6.76 30.25
CA LYS A 35 -7.03 6.76 28.82
C LYS A 35 -5.78 6.98 27.96
N SER A 36 -4.98 8.00 28.31
CA SER A 36 -3.71 8.30 27.63
C SER A 36 -2.74 7.13 27.68
N ASP A 37 -2.60 6.46 28.84
CA ASP A 37 -1.70 5.32 29.00
C ASP A 37 -2.11 4.12 28.13
N ILE A 38 -3.41 3.78 28.08
CA ILE A 38 -3.93 2.70 27.22
C ILE A 38 -3.68 3.02 25.74
N LEU A 39 -3.91 4.26 25.33
CA LEU A 39 -3.67 4.71 23.94
C LEU A 39 -2.17 4.69 23.59
N ALA A 40 -1.30 5.06 24.54
CA ALA A 40 0.15 5.01 24.37
C ALA A 40 0.67 3.56 24.23
N ASP A 41 0.18 2.64 25.04
CA ASP A 41 0.47 1.21 24.90
C ASP A 41 -0.04 0.65 23.56
N GLY A 42 -1.25 1.03 23.14
CA GLY A 42 -1.81 0.65 21.85
C GLY A 42 -0.94 1.16 20.68
N THR A 43 -0.45 2.39 20.77
CA THR A 43 0.47 2.97 19.78
C THR A 43 1.81 2.22 19.75
N THR A 44 2.35 1.88 20.93
CA THR A 44 3.57 1.08 21.06
C THR A 44 3.38 -0.31 20.44
N TYR A 45 2.22 -0.94 20.64
CA TYR A 45 1.87 -2.18 20.00
C TYR A 45 1.83 -2.06 18.47
N THR A 46 1.17 -1.02 17.93
CA THR A 46 1.12 -0.77 16.49
C THR A 46 2.52 -0.56 15.92
N MET A 47 3.42 0.11 16.65
CA MET A 47 4.82 0.24 16.26
C MET A 47 5.51 -1.12 16.13
N TYR A 48 5.34 -2.01 17.12
CA TYR A 48 5.88 -3.39 17.04
C TYR A 48 5.27 -4.17 15.87
N TYR A 49 3.96 -4.07 15.66
CA TYR A 49 3.26 -4.69 14.53
C TYR A 49 3.89 -4.23 13.19
N THR A 50 4.06 -2.93 13.00
CA THR A 50 4.66 -2.37 11.78
C THR A 50 6.09 -2.82 11.57
N ILE A 51 6.94 -2.84 12.60
CA ILE A 51 8.34 -3.28 12.49
C ILE A 51 8.43 -4.76 12.10
N ILE A 52 7.65 -5.62 12.78
CA ILE A 52 7.63 -7.08 12.55
C ILE A 52 7.10 -7.40 11.16
N LEU A 53 6.12 -6.63 10.67
CA LEU A 53 5.60 -6.80 9.31
C LEU A 53 6.57 -6.28 8.23
N THR A 54 7.16 -5.10 8.43
CA THR A 54 7.89 -4.39 7.36
C THR A 54 9.27 -4.97 7.10
N ILE A 55 10.09 -5.22 8.12
CA ILE A 55 11.48 -5.65 7.94
C ILE A 55 11.56 -6.99 7.19
N PRO A 56 10.86 -8.06 7.59
CA PRO A 56 10.92 -9.32 6.87
C PRO A 56 10.28 -9.24 5.49
N SER A 57 9.24 -8.42 5.32
CA SER A 57 8.62 -8.19 4.00
C SER A 57 9.57 -7.50 3.03
N VAL A 58 10.38 -6.53 3.48
CA VAL A 58 11.42 -5.90 2.65
C VAL A 58 12.43 -6.96 2.21
N ILE A 59 12.95 -7.75 3.16
CA ILE A 59 13.91 -8.82 2.87
C ILE A 59 13.33 -9.79 1.84
N ALA A 60 12.09 -10.28 2.04
CA ALA A 60 11.42 -11.18 1.11
C ALA A 60 11.23 -10.54 -0.28
N THR A 61 10.85 -9.26 -0.34
CA THR A 61 10.59 -8.54 -1.60
C THR A 61 11.83 -8.43 -2.48
N LEU A 62 13.03 -8.34 -1.89
CA LEU A 62 14.32 -8.36 -2.61
C LEU A 62 14.54 -9.67 -3.40
N PHE A 63 14.10 -10.81 -2.84
CA PHE A 63 14.19 -12.11 -3.51
C PHE A 63 13.07 -12.29 -4.55
N ILE A 64 11.87 -11.82 -4.22
CA ILE A 64 10.68 -11.95 -5.06
C ILE A 64 10.84 -11.23 -6.41
N GLY A 65 11.51 -10.08 -6.45
CA GLY A 65 11.64 -9.29 -7.69
C GLY A 65 12.25 -10.09 -8.85
N SER A 66 13.44 -10.66 -8.66
CA SER A 66 14.09 -11.47 -9.70
C SER A 66 13.39 -12.80 -9.97
N TRP A 67 12.74 -13.37 -8.95
CA TRP A 67 11.96 -14.60 -9.08
C TRP A 67 10.72 -14.39 -9.95
N THR A 68 10.00 -13.26 -9.77
CA THR A 68 8.80 -12.94 -10.57
C THR A 68 9.06 -12.70 -12.04
N ASP A 69 10.25 -12.21 -12.37
CA ASP A 69 10.67 -12.03 -13.76
C ASP A 69 11.13 -13.34 -14.42
N THR A 70 11.58 -14.32 -13.63
CA THR A 70 12.14 -15.58 -14.13
C THR A 70 11.10 -16.69 -14.23
N TYR A 71 10.22 -16.80 -13.23
CA TYR A 71 9.18 -17.81 -13.20
C TYR A 71 7.84 -17.24 -13.65
N LEU A 72 7.34 -17.68 -14.80
CA LEU A 72 6.18 -17.06 -15.45
C LEU A 72 4.88 -17.10 -14.61
N LYS A 73 4.70 -18.14 -13.80
CA LYS A 73 3.53 -18.24 -12.90
C LYS A 73 3.75 -17.54 -11.55
N ALA A 74 4.90 -16.90 -11.32
CA ALA A 74 5.25 -16.35 -10.01
C ALA A 74 4.28 -15.28 -9.54
N LYS A 75 3.91 -14.33 -10.42
CA LYS A 75 2.95 -13.27 -10.08
C LYS A 75 1.62 -13.86 -9.61
N LYS A 76 1.10 -14.87 -10.34
CA LYS A 76 -0.11 -15.60 -9.95
C LYS A 76 0.05 -16.29 -8.59
N ILE A 77 1.18 -16.96 -8.36
CA ILE A 77 1.47 -17.63 -7.08
C ILE A 77 1.52 -16.61 -5.92
N LEU A 78 2.10 -15.43 -6.12
CA LEU A 78 2.15 -14.39 -5.09
C LEU A 78 0.78 -13.83 -4.75
N LEU A 79 -0.05 -13.60 -5.76
CA LEU A 79 -1.40 -13.07 -5.53
C LEU A 79 -2.30 -14.10 -4.82
N ILE A 80 -2.21 -15.37 -5.23
CA ILE A 80 -2.93 -16.48 -4.56
C ILE A 80 -2.40 -16.69 -3.15
N GLY A 81 -1.08 -16.81 -2.99
CA GLY A 81 -0.44 -16.99 -1.69
C GLY A 81 -0.79 -15.85 -0.75
N GLY A 82 -0.73 -14.61 -1.23
CA GLY A 82 -1.10 -13.43 -0.47
C GLY A 82 -2.54 -13.42 0.01
N ALA A 83 -3.49 -13.76 -0.86
CA ALA A 83 -4.88 -13.88 -0.47
C ALA A 83 -5.09 -15.00 0.58
N ILE A 84 -4.40 -16.14 0.46
CA ILE A 84 -4.40 -17.20 1.48
C ILE A 84 -3.85 -16.68 2.81
N GLY A 85 -2.73 -15.94 2.78
CA GLY A 85 -2.14 -15.31 3.96
C GLY A 85 -3.12 -14.41 4.69
N CYS A 86 -3.80 -13.52 3.95
CA CYS A 86 -4.81 -12.63 4.52
C CYS A 86 -6.03 -13.39 5.09
N VAL A 87 -6.50 -14.46 4.43
CA VAL A 87 -7.59 -15.30 4.98
C VAL A 87 -7.15 -15.94 6.30
N LEU A 88 -5.94 -16.50 6.36
CA LEU A 88 -5.39 -17.09 7.58
C LEU A 88 -5.20 -16.04 8.68
N GLU A 89 -4.75 -14.84 8.34
CA GLU A 89 -4.65 -13.71 9.28
C GLU A 89 -6.03 -13.36 9.87
N MET A 90 -7.09 -13.29 9.07
CA MET A 90 -8.46 -13.08 9.55
C MET A 90 -8.92 -14.19 10.50
N LEU A 91 -8.58 -15.46 10.20
CA LEU A 91 -8.87 -16.58 11.10
C LEU A 91 -8.14 -16.46 12.44
N VAL A 92 -6.86 -16.05 12.44
CA VAL A 92 -6.10 -15.84 13.68
C VAL A 92 -6.65 -14.66 14.49
N PHE A 93 -7.17 -13.62 13.84
CA PHE A 93 -7.89 -12.55 14.53
C PHE A 93 -9.17 -13.05 15.20
N ILE A 94 -9.97 -13.86 14.51
CA ILE A 94 -11.18 -14.48 15.10
C ILE A 94 -10.80 -15.40 16.27
N LEU A 95 -9.73 -16.18 16.16
CA LEU A 95 -9.24 -17.01 17.28
C LEU A 95 -8.82 -16.16 18.48
N ASN A 96 -8.16 -15.02 18.25
CA ASN A 96 -7.80 -14.09 19.31
C ASN A 96 -9.01 -13.42 19.94
N ASP A 97 -10.06 -13.16 19.16
CA ASP A 97 -11.33 -12.62 19.64
C ASP A 97 -12.10 -13.64 20.49
N VAL A 98 -12.07 -14.93 20.12
CA VAL A 98 -12.64 -16.03 20.93
C VAL A 98 -11.86 -16.23 22.22
N MET A 99 -10.54 -16.08 22.18
CA MET A 99 -9.65 -16.14 23.34
C MET A 99 -9.42 -14.72 23.90
N PHE A 100 -10.50 -14.03 24.25
CA PHE A 100 -10.41 -12.61 24.64
C PHE A 100 -9.52 -12.40 25.88
N ASP A 101 -9.55 -13.35 26.83
CA ASP A 101 -8.74 -13.35 28.06
C ASP A 101 -7.22 -13.52 27.83
N SER A 102 -6.80 -13.81 26.60
CA SER A 102 -5.37 -13.93 26.26
C SER A 102 -4.69 -12.57 26.14
N THR A 103 -3.40 -12.53 26.46
CA THR A 103 -2.55 -11.34 26.35
C THR A 103 -2.63 -10.70 24.97
N TYR A 104 -2.70 -9.36 24.91
CA TYR A 104 -2.76 -8.59 23.66
C TYR A 104 -1.58 -8.86 22.70
N TYR A 105 -0.42 -9.31 23.20
CA TYR A 105 0.71 -9.77 22.38
C TYR A 105 0.38 -10.99 21.49
N CYS A 106 -0.55 -11.87 21.89
CA CYS A 106 -0.99 -13.00 21.06
C CYS A 106 -1.62 -12.57 19.73
N VAL A 107 -2.14 -11.33 19.67
CA VAL A 107 -2.67 -10.74 18.44
C VAL A 107 -1.55 -10.56 17.40
N LEU A 108 -0.28 -10.38 17.80
CA LEU A 108 0.84 -10.26 16.84
C LEU A 108 1.07 -11.54 16.04
N LEU A 109 0.65 -12.70 16.54
CA LEU A 109 0.77 -13.98 15.82
C LEU A 109 -0.04 -13.98 14.51
N SER A 110 -1.06 -13.11 14.39
CA SER A 110 -1.85 -12.92 13.18
C SER A 110 -1.03 -12.50 11.96
N ILE A 111 0.14 -11.90 12.17
CA ILE A 111 1.05 -11.44 11.10
C ILE A 111 1.76 -12.61 10.40
N ALA A 112 1.95 -13.73 11.10
CA ALA A 112 2.81 -14.82 10.63
C ALA A 112 2.39 -15.40 9.26
N PRO A 113 1.09 -15.68 8.98
CA PRO A 113 0.65 -16.14 7.67
C PRO A 113 0.96 -15.13 6.54
N THR A 114 0.79 -13.84 6.80
CA THR A 114 1.02 -12.77 5.81
C THR A 114 2.51 -12.61 5.50
N LEU A 115 3.40 -12.77 6.48
CA LEU A 115 4.85 -12.76 6.25
C LEU A 115 5.34 -13.94 5.40
N VAL A 116 4.79 -15.14 5.63
CA VAL A 116 5.18 -16.35 4.88
C VAL A 116 4.75 -16.27 3.41
N THR A 117 3.68 -15.54 3.13
CA THR A 117 3.04 -15.46 1.81
C THR A 117 3.44 -14.24 0.99
N ALA A 118 4.68 -13.76 1.19
CA ALA A 118 5.33 -12.61 0.53
C ALA A 118 5.04 -11.20 1.09
N GLY A 119 4.14 -11.08 2.08
CA GLY A 119 3.78 -9.80 2.69
C GLY A 119 3.08 -8.82 1.73
N LEU A 120 2.60 -7.70 2.29
CA LEU A 120 1.90 -6.67 1.52
C LEU A 120 2.77 -6.09 0.37
N LEU A 121 4.07 -5.92 0.62
CA LEU A 121 5.01 -5.34 -0.34
C LEU A 121 5.26 -6.24 -1.55
N GLY A 122 5.44 -7.54 -1.31
CA GLY A 122 5.61 -8.53 -2.38
C GLY A 122 4.35 -8.63 -3.24
N GLN A 123 3.17 -8.54 -2.62
CA GLN A 123 1.89 -8.51 -3.34
C GLN A 123 1.74 -7.25 -4.19
N LEU A 124 1.99 -6.06 -3.63
CA LEU A 124 1.91 -4.80 -4.39
C LEU A 124 2.89 -4.78 -5.56
N SER A 125 4.14 -5.22 -5.36
CA SER A 125 5.11 -5.39 -6.45
C SER A 125 4.58 -6.32 -7.55
N ALA A 126 3.96 -7.44 -7.16
CA ALA A 126 3.36 -8.38 -8.10
C ALA A 126 2.18 -7.75 -8.88
N ILE A 127 1.31 -6.98 -8.22
CA ILE A 127 0.18 -6.26 -8.86
C ILE A 127 0.70 -5.26 -9.88
N TRP A 128 1.62 -4.38 -9.49
CA TRP A 128 2.17 -3.36 -10.38
C TRP A 128 2.93 -3.97 -11.56
N SER A 129 3.74 -5.00 -11.31
CA SER A 129 4.45 -5.73 -12.36
C SER A 129 3.50 -6.50 -13.29
N TYR A 130 2.36 -7.01 -12.78
CA TYR A 130 1.33 -7.66 -13.59
C TYR A 130 0.61 -6.67 -14.51
N ILE A 131 0.20 -5.52 -13.98
CA ILE A 131 -0.43 -4.46 -14.78
C ILE A 131 0.55 -3.98 -15.86
N ALA A 132 1.81 -3.72 -15.50
CA ALA A 132 2.82 -3.27 -16.45
C ALA A 132 3.13 -4.29 -17.56
N SER A 133 3.12 -5.60 -17.25
CA SER A 133 3.44 -6.63 -18.25
C SER A 133 2.26 -7.00 -19.15
N THR A 134 1.03 -6.94 -18.64
CA THR A 134 -0.19 -7.26 -19.40
C THR A 134 -0.74 -6.08 -20.20
N THR A 135 -0.39 -4.85 -19.84
CA THR A 135 -0.93 -3.64 -20.50
C THR A 135 0.06 -3.07 -21.52
N PRO A 136 -0.40 -2.62 -22.70
CA PRO A 136 0.42 -1.83 -23.61
C PRO A 136 0.76 -0.46 -23.06
N SER A 137 1.91 0.07 -23.49
CA SER A 137 2.54 1.29 -22.94
C SER A 137 1.56 2.47 -22.83
N HIS A 138 0.83 2.82 -23.88
CA HIS A 138 -0.05 3.99 -23.88
C HIS A 138 -1.24 3.90 -22.91
N MET A 139 -1.70 2.68 -22.56
CA MET A 139 -2.81 2.46 -21.60
C MET A 139 -2.35 2.22 -20.16
N ARG A 140 -1.04 2.05 -19.92
CA ARG A 140 -0.50 1.71 -18.59
C ARG A 140 -0.86 2.75 -17.54
N ALA A 141 -0.72 4.03 -17.85
CA ALA A 141 -1.06 5.12 -16.94
C ALA A 141 -2.53 5.01 -16.49
N ILE A 142 -3.45 4.84 -17.44
CA ILE A 142 -4.90 4.73 -17.15
C ILE A 142 -5.19 3.55 -16.22
N ARG A 143 -4.64 2.37 -16.50
CA ARG A 143 -4.86 1.19 -15.63
C ARG A 143 -4.23 1.37 -14.26
N MET A 144 -3.04 1.99 -14.18
CA MET A 144 -2.41 2.29 -12.89
C MET A 144 -3.21 3.31 -12.08
N THR A 145 -3.79 4.33 -12.73
CA THR A 145 -4.71 5.26 -12.07
C THR A 145 -5.93 4.53 -11.50
N MET A 146 -6.55 3.64 -12.28
CA MET A 146 -7.69 2.85 -11.80
C MET A 146 -7.33 2.00 -10.58
N THR A 147 -6.16 1.36 -10.59
CA THR A 147 -5.69 0.57 -9.45
C THR A 147 -5.42 1.46 -8.23
N GLU A 148 -4.82 2.64 -8.41
CA GLU A 148 -4.58 3.59 -7.31
C GLU A 148 -5.90 4.05 -6.66
N ILE A 149 -6.94 4.32 -7.46
CA ILE A 149 -8.27 4.69 -6.95
C ILE A 149 -8.87 3.55 -6.12
N VAL A 150 -8.79 2.30 -6.60
CA VAL A 150 -9.29 1.14 -5.85
C VAL A 150 -8.56 1.01 -4.51
N ILE A 151 -7.23 1.17 -4.49
CA ILE A 151 -6.44 1.14 -3.26
C ILE A 151 -6.83 2.31 -2.34
N GLY A 152 -6.93 3.52 -2.88
CA GLY A 152 -7.24 4.74 -2.13
C GLY A 152 -8.64 4.76 -1.51
N THR A 153 -9.64 4.20 -2.19
CA THR A 153 -11.01 4.08 -1.68
C THR A 153 -11.22 2.86 -0.77
N GLY A 154 -10.49 1.76 -1.00
CA GLY A 154 -10.71 0.50 -0.30
C GLY A 154 -10.45 0.59 1.21
N GLN A 155 -9.39 1.31 1.61
CA GLN A 155 -9.05 1.47 3.03
C GLN A 155 -10.10 2.28 3.81
N PRO A 156 -10.50 3.51 3.41
CA PRO A 156 -11.55 4.27 4.10
C PRO A 156 -12.89 3.53 4.14
N LEU A 157 -13.29 2.91 3.03
CA LEU A 157 -14.54 2.14 2.96
C LEU A 157 -14.51 0.96 3.93
N GLY A 158 -13.40 0.22 3.98
CA GLY A 158 -13.21 -0.89 4.91
C GLY A 158 -13.28 -0.43 6.37
N THR A 159 -12.60 0.68 6.71
CA THR A 159 -12.64 1.26 8.06
C THR A 159 -14.05 1.71 8.44
N TYR A 160 -14.78 2.37 7.54
CA TYR A 160 -16.14 2.83 7.78
C TYR A 160 -17.10 1.67 8.04
N VAL A 161 -17.11 0.67 7.16
CA VAL A 161 -17.95 -0.53 7.31
C VAL A 161 -17.58 -1.30 8.57
N ALA A 162 -16.28 -1.43 8.88
CA ALA A 162 -15.84 -2.06 10.13
C ALA A 162 -16.35 -1.31 11.37
N GLY A 163 -16.28 0.02 11.38
CA GLY A 163 -16.80 0.85 12.48
C GLY A 163 -18.30 0.65 12.72
N LEU A 164 -19.10 0.59 11.65
CA LEU A 164 -20.54 0.29 11.76
C LEU A 164 -20.80 -1.09 12.36
N ILE A 165 -20.02 -2.10 11.95
CA ILE A 165 -20.17 -3.47 12.47
C ILE A 165 -19.78 -3.53 13.94
N LEU A 166 -18.72 -2.85 14.37
CA LEU A 166 -18.25 -2.88 15.76
C LEU A 166 -19.31 -2.38 16.75
N ASN A 167 -20.17 -1.44 16.33
CA ASN A 167 -21.27 -0.90 17.14
C ASN A 167 -22.49 -1.85 17.26
N THR A 168 -22.48 -2.99 16.59
CA THR A 168 -23.54 -4.00 16.71
C THR A 168 -23.26 -4.98 17.84
N ASP A 169 -24.29 -5.72 18.28
CA ASP A 169 -24.13 -6.74 19.31
C ASP A 169 -23.12 -7.83 18.89
N PRO A 170 -22.21 -8.24 19.79
CA PRO A 170 -21.22 -9.26 19.49
C PRO A 170 -21.86 -10.61 19.15
N TRP A 171 -21.39 -11.24 18.07
CA TRP A 171 -21.86 -12.56 17.65
C TRP A 171 -21.54 -13.66 18.67
N ILE A 172 -20.40 -13.56 19.37
CA ILE A 172 -19.96 -14.56 20.35
C ILE A 172 -20.23 -14.03 21.76
N LYS A 173 -21.43 -14.31 22.26
CA LYS A 173 -21.85 -13.87 23.61
C LYS A 173 -21.17 -14.71 24.70
N GLY A 174 -20.82 -14.05 25.82
CA GLY A 174 -20.35 -14.72 27.04
C GLY A 174 -18.84 -14.92 27.21
N LYS A 175 -18.00 -14.30 26.35
CA LYS A 175 -16.52 -14.41 26.41
C LYS A 175 -15.78 -13.07 26.61
N GLY A 176 -16.43 -12.07 27.22
CA GLY A 176 -15.79 -10.79 27.54
C GLY A 176 -15.58 -9.83 26.36
N GLN A 177 -16.13 -10.13 25.18
CA GLN A 177 -16.07 -9.27 24.00
C GLN A 177 -16.90 -8.00 24.20
N LEU A 178 -16.29 -6.84 23.94
CA LEU A 178 -16.94 -5.54 24.09
C LEU A 178 -17.65 -5.07 22.81
N HIS A 179 -17.15 -5.49 21.64
CA HIS A 179 -17.63 -5.07 20.33
C HIS A 179 -17.72 -6.28 19.38
N ASN A 180 -18.42 -6.12 18.25
CA ASN A 180 -18.58 -7.21 17.28
C ASN A 180 -17.36 -7.39 16.34
N TYR A 181 -16.22 -7.75 16.92
CA TYR A 181 -14.97 -8.01 16.20
C TYR A 181 -15.07 -9.17 15.23
N SER A 182 -15.66 -10.29 15.68
CA SER A 182 -15.85 -11.49 14.87
C SER A 182 -16.55 -11.21 13.54
N ALA A 183 -17.63 -10.41 13.54
CA ALA A 183 -18.33 -10.06 12.31
C ALA A 183 -17.46 -9.24 11.35
N SER A 184 -16.69 -8.28 11.88
CA SER A 184 -15.78 -7.45 11.09
C SER A 184 -14.68 -8.29 10.41
N PHE A 185 -14.04 -9.19 11.17
CA PHE A 185 -13.01 -10.07 10.62
C PHE A 185 -13.58 -11.13 9.66
N ALA A 186 -14.79 -11.64 9.92
CA ALA A 186 -15.48 -12.57 9.02
C ALA A 186 -15.78 -11.91 7.67
N LEU A 187 -16.26 -10.66 7.67
CA LEU A 187 -16.48 -9.90 6.44
C LEU A 187 -15.18 -9.71 5.64
N GLY A 188 -14.10 -9.29 6.32
CA GLY A 188 -12.78 -9.19 5.69
C GLY A 188 -12.31 -10.51 5.09
N GLY A 189 -12.47 -11.62 5.83
CA GLY A 189 -12.15 -12.97 5.38
C GLY A 189 -12.94 -13.38 4.13
N MET A 190 -14.23 -13.09 4.08
CA MET A 190 -15.06 -13.35 2.90
C MET A 190 -14.58 -12.57 1.67
N CYS A 191 -14.24 -11.29 1.82
CA CYS A 191 -13.67 -10.49 0.72
C CYS A 191 -12.36 -11.09 0.19
N PHE A 192 -11.46 -11.54 1.08
CA PHE A 192 -10.22 -12.20 0.66
C PHE A 192 -10.45 -13.58 0.02
N ILE A 193 -11.47 -14.33 0.45
CA ILE A 193 -11.87 -15.58 -0.22
C ILE A 193 -12.35 -15.30 -1.65
N VAL A 194 -13.16 -14.27 -1.86
CA VAL A 194 -13.59 -13.86 -3.22
C VAL A 194 -12.38 -13.46 -4.06
N ALA A 195 -11.44 -12.69 -3.50
CA ALA A 195 -10.20 -12.33 -4.17
C ALA A 195 -9.33 -13.56 -4.51
N LEU A 196 -9.28 -14.55 -3.62
CA LEU A 196 -8.58 -15.81 -3.83
C LEU A 196 -9.19 -16.61 -4.99
N ILE A 197 -10.52 -16.77 -5.00
CA ILE A 197 -11.26 -17.43 -6.08
C ILE A 197 -10.97 -16.71 -7.41
N PHE A 198 -11.06 -15.38 -7.41
CA PHE A 198 -10.75 -14.57 -8.58
C PHE A 198 -9.30 -14.79 -9.06
N ALA A 199 -8.32 -14.78 -8.16
CA ALA A 199 -6.92 -14.99 -8.49
C ALA A 199 -6.65 -16.40 -9.07
N ILE A 200 -7.35 -17.43 -8.58
CA ILE A 200 -7.19 -18.81 -9.06
C ILE A 200 -7.72 -18.94 -10.49
N PHE A 201 -8.94 -18.46 -10.77
CA PHE A 201 -9.63 -18.70 -12.04
C PHE A 201 -9.33 -17.65 -13.12
N PHE A 202 -9.16 -16.38 -12.75
CA PHE A 202 -9.12 -15.27 -13.70
C PHE A 202 -7.73 -14.67 -13.93
N ILE A 203 -6.73 -14.94 -13.09
CA ILE A 203 -5.39 -14.42 -13.33
C ILE A 203 -4.61 -15.41 -14.20
N ASP A 204 -4.24 -14.97 -15.41
CA ASP A 204 -3.32 -15.67 -16.32
C ASP A 204 -2.56 -14.65 -17.18
N GLU A 205 -1.27 -14.45 -16.86
CA GLU A 205 -0.43 -13.48 -17.57
C GLU A 205 -0.33 -13.77 -19.08
N LYS A 206 -0.30 -15.05 -19.49
CA LYS A 206 -0.20 -15.40 -20.92
C LYS A 206 -1.49 -15.08 -21.67
N ARG A 207 -2.63 -15.44 -21.08
CA ARG A 207 -3.94 -15.20 -21.68
C ARG A 207 -4.18 -13.69 -21.82
N ASP A 208 -3.93 -12.94 -20.76
CA ASP A 208 -4.20 -11.51 -20.74
C ASP A 208 -3.34 -10.73 -21.74
N ILE A 209 -2.08 -11.14 -21.95
CA ILE A 209 -1.23 -10.56 -23.00
C ILE A 209 -1.83 -10.80 -24.40
N LYS A 210 -2.28 -12.03 -24.67
CA LYS A 210 -2.88 -12.40 -25.97
C LYS A 210 -4.21 -11.69 -26.22
N ASP A 211 -5.04 -11.54 -25.18
CA ASP A 211 -6.34 -10.88 -25.31
C ASP A 211 -6.19 -9.40 -25.64
N TRP A 212 -5.18 -8.72 -25.05
CA TRP A 212 -4.85 -7.35 -25.43
C TRP A 212 -4.39 -7.25 -26.88
N GLU A 213 -3.48 -8.11 -27.33
CA GLU A 213 -3.00 -8.14 -28.71
C GLU A 213 -4.14 -8.30 -29.72
N LYS A 214 -5.09 -9.21 -29.45
CA LYS A 214 -6.29 -9.38 -30.30
C LYS A 214 -7.13 -8.11 -30.38
N ARG A 215 -7.36 -7.43 -29.26
CA ARG A 215 -8.15 -6.18 -29.22
C ARG A 215 -7.47 -5.06 -30.01
N PHE A 216 -6.15 -4.91 -29.89
CA PHE A 216 -5.41 -3.90 -30.64
C PHE A 216 -5.31 -4.21 -32.13
N ASN A 217 -4.98 -5.45 -32.50
CA ASN A 217 -4.86 -5.82 -33.90
C ASN A 217 -6.22 -5.76 -34.63
N ALA A 218 -7.34 -5.83 -33.90
CA ALA A 218 -8.67 -5.60 -34.44
C ALA A 218 -9.01 -4.11 -34.64
N GLU A 219 -8.29 -3.20 -33.96
CA GLU A 219 -8.50 -1.75 -34.01
C GLU A 219 -7.46 -1.02 -34.89
N SER A 220 -6.34 -1.65 -35.26
CA SER A 220 -5.25 -1.04 -36.05
C SER A 220 -5.17 -1.52 -37.50
N ASP A 221 -5.05 -0.58 -38.44
CA ASP A 221 -4.67 -0.80 -39.84
C ASP A 221 -3.28 -1.47 -39.93
N PRO A 222 -3.09 -2.61 -40.62
CA PRO A 222 -1.89 -3.46 -40.56
C PRO A 222 -0.55 -2.82 -40.97
N GLU A 223 -0.52 -1.56 -41.40
CA GLU A 223 0.68 -0.93 -41.99
C GLU A 223 1.43 0.03 -41.05
N LYS A 224 0.96 0.26 -39.81
CA LYS A 224 1.66 1.09 -38.81
C LYS A 224 1.78 0.39 -37.47
N ASP A 225 2.84 -0.40 -37.29
CA ASP A 225 3.79 -0.17 -36.19
C ASP A 225 4.84 -1.28 -36.08
N SER A 226 6.11 -0.85 -36.04
CA SER A 226 7.23 -1.68 -35.61
C SER A 226 7.24 -1.78 -34.07
N ILE A 227 6.28 -2.53 -33.51
CA ILE A 227 6.28 -2.89 -32.09
C ILE A 227 7.00 -4.23 -31.93
N VAL A 228 8.03 -4.24 -31.07
CA VAL A 228 8.71 -5.46 -30.58
C VAL A 228 7.66 -6.54 -30.32
N SER A 229 7.69 -7.61 -31.11
CA SER A 229 6.65 -8.62 -31.16
C SER A 229 6.45 -9.25 -29.77
N VAL A 230 5.20 -9.57 -29.43
CA VAL A 230 4.85 -10.34 -28.23
C VAL A 230 5.64 -11.64 -28.17
N ASP A 231 5.93 -12.22 -29.34
CA ASP A 231 6.68 -13.44 -29.49
C ASP A 231 8.08 -13.32 -28.88
N ASP A 232 8.78 -12.20 -29.05
CA ASP A 232 10.10 -11.96 -28.43
C ASP A 232 10.02 -11.87 -26.90
N ARG A 233 8.98 -11.21 -26.36
CA ARG A 233 8.79 -11.05 -24.89
C ARG A 233 8.54 -12.39 -24.21
N VAL A 234 7.67 -13.20 -24.84
CA VAL A 234 7.30 -14.52 -24.35
C VAL A 234 8.45 -15.51 -24.60
N HIS A 235 9.11 -15.49 -25.76
CA HIS A 235 10.29 -16.33 -26.05
C HIS A 235 11.44 -16.06 -25.09
N GLN A 236 11.75 -14.80 -24.78
CA GLN A 236 12.86 -14.47 -23.89
C GLN A 236 12.60 -14.94 -22.44
N LYS A 237 11.35 -14.81 -21.94
CA LYS A 237 10.94 -15.40 -20.66
C LYS A 237 10.90 -16.93 -20.71
N LEU A 238 10.40 -17.53 -21.79
CA LEU A 238 10.34 -18.98 -21.98
C LEU A 238 11.73 -19.60 -22.05
N LYS A 239 12.69 -18.96 -22.71
CA LYS A 239 14.10 -19.38 -22.76
C LYS A 239 14.70 -19.37 -21.36
N LYS A 240 14.56 -18.26 -20.63
CA LYS A 240 15.05 -18.15 -19.24
C LYS A 240 14.39 -19.15 -18.29
N PHE A 241 13.10 -19.42 -18.49
CA PHE A 241 12.36 -20.44 -17.74
C PHE A 241 12.81 -21.87 -18.10
N SER A 242 13.04 -22.15 -19.38
CA SER A 242 13.55 -23.43 -19.87
C SER A 242 14.90 -23.76 -19.23
N ASP A 243 15.77 -22.77 -19.09
CA ASP A 243 17.08 -22.92 -18.42
C ASP A 243 16.96 -23.32 -16.94
N HIS A 244 15.81 -23.07 -16.29
CA HIS A 244 15.57 -23.34 -14.86
C HIS A 244 14.46 -24.38 -14.61
N LYS A 245 14.00 -25.09 -15.64
CA LYS A 245 12.84 -26.01 -15.59
C LYS A 245 12.96 -27.11 -14.54
N HIS A 246 14.19 -27.49 -14.18
CA HIS A 246 14.50 -28.56 -13.21
C HIS A 246 14.64 -28.07 -11.76
N ILE A 247 14.60 -26.76 -11.51
CA ILE A 247 14.83 -26.19 -10.18
C ILE A 247 13.48 -25.92 -9.50
N HIS A 248 13.32 -26.40 -8.26
CA HIS A 248 12.11 -26.16 -7.48
C HIS A 248 11.89 -24.64 -7.27
N PRO A 249 10.66 -24.11 -7.42
CA PRO A 249 10.38 -22.67 -7.37
C PRO A 249 10.90 -21.97 -6.10
N MET A 250 10.84 -22.64 -4.94
CA MET A 250 11.32 -22.11 -3.66
C MET A 250 12.86 -22.00 -3.59
N LYS A 251 13.59 -22.94 -4.21
CA LYS A 251 15.06 -22.87 -4.30
C LYS A 251 15.49 -21.75 -5.24
N LEU A 252 14.68 -21.48 -6.27
CA LEU A 252 14.88 -20.34 -7.15
C LEU A 252 14.57 -19.02 -6.44
N LEU A 253 13.57 -18.98 -5.55
CA LEU A 253 13.21 -17.78 -4.77
C LEU A 253 14.33 -17.36 -3.82
N PHE A 254 14.80 -18.26 -2.95
CA PHE A 254 15.84 -17.97 -1.95
C PHE A 254 17.27 -18.08 -2.49
N ASN A 255 17.51 -17.57 -3.70
CA ASN A 255 18.85 -17.48 -4.28
C ASN A 255 19.42 -16.07 -4.08
N ILE A 256 20.56 -15.94 -3.41
CA ILE A 256 21.20 -14.62 -3.17
C ILE A 256 21.55 -13.89 -4.48
N ASN A 257 21.74 -14.64 -5.58
CA ASN A 257 21.91 -14.05 -6.91
C ASN A 257 20.70 -13.23 -7.35
N ASN A 258 19.49 -13.52 -6.84
CA ASN A 258 18.29 -12.72 -7.12
C ASN A 258 18.44 -11.29 -6.62
N VAL A 259 18.98 -11.10 -5.41
CA VAL A 259 19.22 -9.77 -4.83
C VAL A 259 20.27 -9.02 -5.66
N LYS A 260 21.37 -9.72 -6.02
CA LYS A 260 22.43 -9.15 -6.86
C LYS A 260 21.92 -8.77 -8.25
N GLU A 261 21.08 -9.61 -8.86
CA GLU A 261 20.45 -9.31 -10.14
C GLU A 261 19.51 -8.12 -10.06
N MET A 262 18.76 -7.97 -8.98
CA MET A 262 17.85 -6.84 -8.76
C MET A 262 18.64 -5.52 -8.74
N TRP A 263 19.67 -5.44 -7.90
CA TRP A 263 20.55 -4.26 -7.83
C TRP A 263 21.26 -3.96 -9.15
N ARG A 264 21.79 -5.01 -9.80
CA ARG A 264 22.45 -4.88 -11.11
C ARG A 264 21.47 -4.38 -12.18
N THR A 265 20.20 -4.76 -12.11
CA THR A 265 19.16 -4.31 -13.05
C THR A 265 18.88 -2.82 -12.90
N CYS A 266 18.84 -2.28 -11.69
CA CYS A 266 18.70 -0.83 -11.50
C CYS A 266 19.96 -0.08 -11.97
N SER A 267 21.15 -0.62 -11.72
CA SER A 267 22.43 0.07 -11.95
C SER A 267 23.08 -0.13 -13.33
N LYS A 268 22.59 -1.07 -14.15
CA LYS A 268 23.22 -1.38 -15.45
C LYS A 268 23.23 -0.17 -16.40
N LYS A 269 24.30 -0.05 -17.20
CA LYS A 269 24.39 0.93 -18.29
C LYS A 269 23.33 0.58 -19.35
N ARG A 270 22.60 1.60 -19.79
CA ARG A 270 21.54 1.51 -20.81
C ARG A 270 21.75 2.63 -21.82
N ASP A 271 21.34 2.37 -23.05
CA ASP A 271 21.34 3.40 -24.10
C ASP A 271 20.37 4.53 -23.77
N LYS A 272 20.55 5.70 -24.41
CA LYS A 272 19.69 6.88 -24.27
C LYS A 272 19.49 7.40 -22.83
N SER A 273 20.53 7.36 -21.99
CA SER A 273 20.50 7.89 -20.61
C SER A 273 19.39 7.31 -19.71
N VAL A 274 18.77 6.18 -20.08
CA VAL A 274 17.67 5.54 -19.32
C VAL A 274 18.09 5.20 -17.89
N ARG A 275 19.37 4.86 -17.67
CA ARG A 275 19.90 4.66 -16.31
C ARG A 275 19.72 5.91 -15.44
N ARG A 276 19.98 7.10 -15.97
CA ARG A 276 19.79 8.36 -15.22
C ARG A 276 18.31 8.59 -14.94
N GLN A 277 17.43 8.32 -15.90
CA GLN A 277 15.98 8.44 -15.71
C GLN A 277 15.45 7.54 -14.58
N ILE A 278 15.93 6.28 -14.50
CA ILE A 278 15.55 5.35 -13.41
C ILE A 278 15.91 5.92 -12.04
N TRP A 279 17.12 6.45 -11.87
CA TRP A 279 17.53 7.04 -10.59
C TRP A 279 16.80 8.33 -10.26
N LEU A 280 16.50 9.17 -11.26
CA LEU A 280 15.68 10.36 -11.07
C LEU A 280 14.25 10.01 -10.65
N LEU A 281 13.68 8.93 -11.19
CA LEU A 281 12.36 8.45 -10.80
C LEU A 281 12.35 7.86 -9.38
N PHE A 282 13.40 7.15 -8.96
CA PHE A 282 13.53 6.72 -7.56
C PHE A 282 13.64 7.91 -6.61
N LEU A 283 14.37 8.95 -7.00
CA LEU A 283 14.45 10.18 -6.22
C LEU A 283 13.10 10.89 -6.16
N ALA A 284 12.38 11.00 -7.29
CA ALA A 284 11.05 11.59 -7.34
C ALA A 284 10.04 10.80 -6.47
N ASP A 285 10.14 9.48 -6.46
CA ASP A 285 9.32 8.61 -5.61
C ASP A 285 9.65 8.81 -4.12
N ALA A 286 10.93 8.89 -3.76
CA ALA A 286 11.33 9.20 -2.40
C ALA A 286 10.82 10.57 -1.93
N ILE A 287 10.89 11.61 -2.77
CA ILE A 287 10.35 12.95 -2.48
C ILE A 287 8.83 12.88 -2.30
N TYR A 288 8.13 12.22 -3.23
CA TYR A 288 6.69 11.99 -3.14
C TYR A 288 6.29 11.33 -1.81
N LEU A 289 7.04 10.31 -1.38
CA LEU A 289 6.76 9.61 -0.12
C LEU A 289 7.04 10.48 1.11
N LEU A 290 8.08 11.32 1.07
CA LEU A 290 8.35 12.27 2.14
C LEU A 290 7.22 13.29 2.26
N GLU A 291 6.71 13.80 1.13
CA GLU A 291 5.58 14.75 1.10
C GLU A 291 4.26 14.10 1.51
N HIS A 292 4.03 12.84 1.16
CA HIS A 292 2.77 12.14 1.45
C HIS A 292 2.74 11.51 2.84
N VAL A 293 3.78 10.77 3.21
CA VAL A 293 3.84 9.99 4.46
C VAL A 293 4.43 10.81 5.61
N GLY A 294 5.36 11.73 5.32
CA GLY A 294 5.98 12.58 6.34
C GLY A 294 4.93 13.32 7.19
N PRO A 295 3.99 14.08 6.58
CA PRO A 295 2.95 14.77 7.32
C PRO A 295 2.05 13.84 8.16
N ILE A 296 1.79 12.60 7.74
CA ILE A 296 0.97 11.66 8.52
C ILE A 296 1.53 11.45 9.94
N ILE A 297 2.85 11.57 10.12
CA ILE A 297 3.54 11.31 11.39
C ILE A 297 3.34 12.45 12.41
N PHE A 298 3.35 13.71 11.96
CA PHE A 298 3.37 14.88 12.85
C PHE A 298 2.15 15.81 12.72
N MET A 299 1.33 15.66 11.67
CA MET A 299 0.24 16.61 11.39
C MET A 299 -0.86 16.60 12.43
N PHE A 300 -1.07 15.47 13.11
CA PHE A 300 -2.00 15.44 14.22
C PHE A 300 -1.51 16.36 15.35
N GLN A 301 -0.27 16.19 15.79
CA GLN A 301 0.34 17.00 16.85
C GLN A 301 0.44 18.48 16.46
N PHE A 302 0.76 18.76 15.20
CA PHE A 302 0.73 20.11 14.65
C PHE A 302 -0.68 20.71 14.73
N SER A 303 -1.71 19.97 14.32
CA SER A 303 -3.10 20.44 14.36
C SER A 303 -3.60 20.68 15.79
N GLN A 304 -3.17 19.86 16.75
CA GLN A 304 -3.48 20.09 18.17
C GLN A 304 -2.88 21.39 18.68
N LYS A 305 -1.63 21.68 18.29
CA LYS A 305 -0.90 22.84 18.81
C LYS A 305 -1.30 24.16 18.14
N VAL A 306 -1.53 24.14 16.84
CA VAL A 306 -1.75 25.35 16.03
C VAL A 306 -3.23 25.66 15.86
N TYR A 307 -4.06 24.62 15.65
CA TYR A 307 -5.48 24.78 15.40
C TYR A 307 -6.36 24.45 16.60
N GLU A 308 -5.74 23.96 17.70
CA GLU A 308 -6.45 23.48 18.89
C GLU A 308 -7.46 22.37 18.56
N TRP A 309 -7.17 21.58 17.52
CA TRP A 309 -8.04 20.48 17.10
C TRP A 309 -7.90 19.28 18.02
N ASP A 310 -9.04 18.68 18.33
CA ASP A 310 -9.12 17.38 18.96
C ASP A 310 -8.93 16.24 17.93
N SER A 311 -8.87 15.00 18.42
CA SER A 311 -8.69 13.81 17.56
C SER A 311 -9.85 13.60 16.60
N ALA A 312 -11.08 13.93 17.00
CA ALA A 312 -12.26 13.77 16.15
C ALA A 312 -12.25 14.78 14.99
N THR A 313 -11.96 16.06 15.27
CA THR A 313 -11.90 17.10 14.23
C THR A 313 -10.78 16.81 13.23
N TYR A 314 -9.60 16.44 13.70
CA TYR A 314 -8.49 16.04 12.81
C TYR A 314 -8.82 14.79 12.00
N SER A 315 -9.45 13.78 12.60
CA SER A 315 -9.85 12.56 11.90
C SER A 315 -10.85 12.87 10.78
N ASN A 316 -11.83 13.73 11.03
CA ASN A 316 -12.80 14.17 10.02
C ASN A 316 -12.12 14.97 8.89
N GLY A 317 -11.28 15.95 9.23
CA GLY A 317 -10.55 16.76 8.25
C GLY A 317 -9.62 15.94 7.36
N SER A 318 -8.84 15.03 7.94
CA SER A 318 -7.95 14.14 7.19
C SER A 318 -8.72 13.13 6.33
N THR A 319 -9.91 12.70 6.76
CA THR A 319 -10.79 11.84 5.95
C THR A 319 -11.31 12.58 4.72
N ILE A 320 -11.78 13.83 4.88
CA ILE A 320 -12.20 14.70 3.76
C ILE A 320 -11.05 14.91 2.78
N GLU A 321 -9.83 15.09 3.29
CA GLU A 321 -8.63 15.20 2.46
C GLU A 321 -8.43 13.95 1.58
N LYS A 322 -8.42 12.75 2.17
CA LYS A 322 -8.18 11.51 1.41
C LYS A 322 -9.28 11.23 0.39
N ILE A 323 -10.54 11.50 0.72
CA ILE A 323 -11.67 11.34 -0.21
C ILE A 323 -11.54 12.29 -1.38
N SER A 324 -11.36 13.59 -1.11
CA SER A 324 -11.24 14.60 -2.17
C SER A 324 -10.03 14.34 -3.07
N GLN A 325 -8.89 13.90 -2.53
CA GLN A 325 -7.74 13.52 -3.31
C GLN A 325 -8.02 12.32 -4.23
N THR A 326 -8.75 11.32 -3.73
CA THR A 326 -9.10 10.13 -4.51
C THR A 326 -10.06 10.47 -5.64
N VAL A 327 -11.09 11.28 -5.35
CA VAL A 327 -12.07 11.75 -6.34
C VAL A 327 -11.43 12.66 -7.39
N ALA A 328 -10.58 13.59 -6.97
CA ALA A 328 -9.86 14.48 -7.88
C ALA A 328 -8.90 13.70 -8.78
N THR A 329 -8.12 12.76 -8.22
CA THR A 329 -7.24 11.88 -8.99
C THR A 329 -8.03 11.04 -10.01
N MET A 330 -9.24 10.59 -9.66
CA MET A 330 -10.12 9.88 -10.59
C MET A 330 -10.60 10.77 -11.75
N ILE A 331 -11.18 11.93 -11.43
CA ILE A 331 -11.78 12.81 -12.44
C ILE A 331 -10.68 13.44 -13.31
N PHE A 332 -9.73 14.13 -12.68
CA PHE A 332 -8.68 14.84 -13.40
C PHE A 332 -7.66 13.90 -14.02
N GLY A 333 -7.36 12.76 -13.39
CA GLY A 333 -6.52 11.74 -14.00
C GLY A 333 -7.14 11.19 -15.29
N ALA A 334 -8.44 10.92 -15.30
CA ALA A 334 -9.14 10.48 -16.51
C ALA A 334 -9.16 11.57 -17.59
N ILE A 335 -9.41 12.83 -17.23
CA ILE A 335 -9.42 13.97 -18.17
C ILE A 335 -8.02 14.15 -18.78
N LEU A 336 -6.98 14.23 -17.96
CA LEU A 336 -5.61 14.46 -18.40
C LEU A 336 -5.12 13.34 -19.32
N LEU A 337 -5.44 12.08 -19.01
CA LEU A 337 -4.98 10.92 -19.77
C LEU A 337 -5.81 10.64 -21.03
N LYS A 338 -7.15 10.73 -20.97
CA LYS A 338 -8.02 10.37 -22.10
C LYS A 338 -8.34 11.55 -23.03
N VAL A 339 -8.59 12.72 -22.44
CA VAL A 339 -9.04 13.89 -23.21
C VAL A 339 -7.84 14.70 -23.68
N ILE A 340 -6.96 15.10 -22.74
CA ILE A 340 -5.81 15.97 -23.03
C ILE A 340 -4.62 15.18 -23.57
N LYS A 341 -4.52 13.87 -23.23
CA LYS A 341 -3.44 12.96 -23.65
C LYS A 341 -2.05 13.44 -23.21
N VAL A 342 -1.94 13.91 -21.97
CA VAL A 342 -0.65 14.37 -21.41
C VAL A 342 0.33 13.20 -21.23
N ASN A 343 1.63 13.51 -21.24
CA ASN A 343 2.68 12.54 -20.94
C ASN A 343 2.78 12.22 -19.44
N ASP A 344 3.27 11.02 -19.12
CA ASP A 344 3.43 10.53 -17.74
C ASP A 344 4.26 11.45 -16.85
N MET A 345 5.28 12.10 -17.41
CA MET A 345 6.13 13.05 -16.67
C MET A 345 5.36 14.32 -16.27
N THR A 346 4.43 14.78 -17.12
CA THR A 346 3.57 15.91 -16.80
C THR A 346 2.63 15.57 -15.64
N LEU A 347 2.10 14.34 -15.60
CA LEU A 347 1.32 13.87 -14.46
C LEU A 347 2.15 13.86 -13.18
N THR A 348 3.41 13.40 -13.26
CA THR A 348 4.32 13.44 -12.11
C THR A 348 4.55 14.86 -11.60
N MET A 349 4.82 15.80 -12.50
CA MET A 349 5.04 17.21 -12.14
C MET A 349 3.80 17.86 -11.52
N VAL A 350 2.60 17.61 -12.08
CA VAL A 350 1.34 18.11 -11.52
C VAL A 350 1.09 17.54 -10.13
N GLY A 351 1.31 16.24 -9.92
CA GLY A 351 1.11 15.61 -8.61
C GLY A 351 2.10 16.11 -7.54
N LEU A 352 3.39 16.21 -7.87
CA LEU A 352 4.38 16.76 -6.93
C LEU A 352 4.12 18.24 -6.63
N GLY A 353 3.81 19.05 -7.65
CA GLY A 353 3.46 20.46 -7.46
C GLY A 353 2.19 20.64 -6.60
N SER A 354 1.25 19.72 -6.71
CA SER A 354 0.02 19.68 -5.90
C SER A 354 0.33 19.45 -4.41
N TYR A 355 1.15 18.44 -4.08
CA TYR A 355 1.57 18.21 -2.69
C TYR A 355 2.45 19.32 -2.12
N PHE A 356 3.37 19.85 -2.92
CA PHE A 356 4.18 20.99 -2.53
C PHE A 356 3.28 22.19 -2.16
N SER A 357 2.28 22.49 -2.98
CA SER A 357 1.34 23.59 -2.72
C SER A 357 0.51 23.34 -1.46
N LEU A 358 0.04 22.10 -1.24
CA LEU A 358 -0.69 21.73 -0.03
C LEU A 358 0.14 21.93 1.23
N ASN A 359 1.38 21.42 1.24
CA ASN A 359 2.27 21.56 2.39
C ASN A 359 2.73 23.01 2.60
N LEU A 360 2.94 23.78 1.52
CA LEU A 360 3.29 25.19 1.60
C LEU A 360 2.18 26.03 2.23
N ILE A 361 0.92 25.85 1.80
CA ILE A 361 -0.23 26.58 2.37
C ILE A 361 -0.38 26.25 3.85
N ARG A 362 -0.25 24.98 4.24
CA ARG A 362 -0.33 24.56 5.66
C ARG A 362 0.81 25.13 6.51
N GLY A 363 2.00 25.31 5.93
CA GLY A 363 3.14 25.93 6.61
C GLY A 363 3.01 27.45 6.77
N VAL A 364 2.31 28.13 5.85
CA VAL A 364 2.17 29.60 5.85
C VAL A 364 0.90 30.05 6.58
N VAL A 365 -0.23 29.37 6.37
CA VAL A 365 -1.53 29.74 6.91
C VAL A 365 -1.80 28.90 8.15
N LEU A 366 -1.38 29.40 9.30
CA LEU A 366 -1.50 28.76 10.61
C LEU A 366 -2.92 28.92 11.21
N SER A 367 -3.95 28.65 10.42
CA SER A 367 -5.35 28.63 10.87
C SER A 367 -6.09 27.40 10.35
N ALA A 368 -7.16 27.01 11.05
CA ALA A 368 -8.01 25.88 10.65
C ALA A 368 -8.54 26.02 9.20
N ASP A 369 -8.91 27.24 8.79
CA ASP A 369 -9.33 27.52 7.41
C ASP A 369 -8.22 27.28 6.39
N GLY A 370 -6.98 27.58 6.77
CA GLY A 370 -5.78 27.28 5.97
C GLY A 370 -5.64 25.79 5.63
N PHE A 371 -5.99 24.91 6.57
CA PHE A 371 -6.02 23.47 6.31
C PHE A 371 -7.03 23.12 5.20
N TYR A 372 -8.24 23.66 5.25
CA TYR A 372 -9.26 23.37 4.23
C TYR A 372 -8.93 24.03 2.88
N TYR A 373 -8.38 25.24 2.86
CA TYR A 373 -7.92 25.88 1.62
C TYR A 373 -6.79 25.12 0.94
N SER A 374 -5.88 24.53 1.71
CA SER A 374 -4.78 23.72 1.18
C SER A 374 -5.26 22.47 0.41
N LEU A 375 -6.49 22.03 0.67
CA LEU A 375 -7.02 20.80 0.09
C LEU A 375 -7.25 20.91 -1.42
N ILE A 376 -7.73 22.06 -1.88
CA ILE A 376 -8.05 22.31 -3.28
C ILE A 376 -6.81 22.09 -4.17
N PRO A 377 -5.69 22.83 -3.96
CA PRO A 377 -4.49 22.63 -4.77
C PRO A 377 -3.77 21.30 -4.48
N GLY A 378 -4.00 20.66 -3.34
CA GLY A 378 -3.41 19.37 -2.95
C GLY A 378 -4.10 18.11 -3.47
N SER A 379 -5.33 18.26 -3.95
CA SER A 379 -6.18 17.13 -4.35
C SER A 379 -5.64 16.30 -5.52
N LEU A 380 -4.71 16.83 -6.32
CA LEU A 380 -4.11 16.14 -7.46
C LEU A 380 -2.83 15.36 -7.13
N GLY A 381 -2.41 15.36 -5.86
CA GLY A 381 -1.17 14.72 -5.42
C GLY A 381 -1.02 13.25 -5.84
N GLY A 382 -2.12 12.48 -5.88
CA GLY A 382 -2.12 11.07 -6.28
C GLY A 382 -1.62 10.81 -7.71
N LEU A 383 -1.65 11.81 -8.60
CA LEU A 383 -1.14 11.69 -9.97
C LEU A 383 0.39 11.49 -10.02
N ALA A 384 1.11 11.90 -8.97
CA ALA A 384 2.56 11.73 -8.91
C ALA A 384 2.97 10.26 -8.97
N ALA A 385 2.38 9.44 -8.10
CA ALA A 385 2.65 8.01 -8.03
C ALA A 385 2.30 7.28 -9.33
N VAL A 386 1.16 7.64 -9.95
CA VAL A 386 0.73 7.10 -11.25
C VAL A 386 1.75 7.41 -12.34
N GLY A 387 2.16 8.67 -12.47
CA GLY A 387 3.11 9.10 -13.50
C GLY A 387 4.48 8.41 -13.34
N ILE A 388 4.97 8.29 -12.10
CA ILE A 388 6.24 7.62 -11.77
C ILE A 388 6.18 6.15 -12.18
N ARG A 389 5.17 5.40 -11.71
CA ARG A 389 5.03 3.96 -11.99
C ARG A 389 4.78 3.67 -13.48
N SER A 390 3.97 4.50 -14.14
CA SER A 390 3.70 4.36 -15.57
C SER A 390 4.97 4.61 -16.37
N HIS A 391 5.70 5.68 -16.09
CA HIS A 391 6.93 5.98 -16.83
C HIS A 391 8.01 4.92 -16.59
N PHE A 392 8.19 4.46 -15.34
CA PHE A 392 9.07 3.33 -15.03
C PHE A 392 8.76 2.13 -15.93
N SER A 393 7.49 1.75 -16.02
CA SER A 393 7.07 0.60 -16.81
C SER A 393 7.39 0.75 -18.30
N LYS A 394 7.33 1.97 -18.86
CA LYS A 394 7.54 2.27 -20.28
C LYS A 394 9.02 2.22 -20.68
N ILE A 395 9.92 2.65 -19.79
CA ILE A 395 11.37 2.69 -20.08
C ILE A 395 12.09 1.37 -19.77
N ILE A 396 11.45 0.46 -19.03
CA ILE A 396 12.01 -0.82 -18.60
C ILE A 396 11.53 -1.96 -19.49
N LYS A 397 12.43 -2.92 -19.76
CA LYS A 397 12.09 -4.11 -20.55
C LYS A 397 11.12 -5.01 -19.75
N PRO A 398 10.15 -5.68 -20.41
CA PRO A 398 9.12 -6.48 -19.75
C PRO A 398 9.61 -7.61 -18.83
N HIS A 399 10.81 -8.15 -19.07
CA HIS A 399 11.43 -9.20 -18.25
C HIS A 399 12.26 -8.65 -17.06
N GLU A 400 12.20 -7.34 -16.82
CA GLU A 400 12.89 -6.66 -15.72
C GLU A 400 11.93 -5.88 -14.82
N LEU A 401 10.62 -5.96 -15.10
CA LEU A 401 9.59 -5.19 -14.41
C LEU A 401 9.45 -5.63 -12.95
N GLY A 402 9.45 -6.94 -12.68
CA GLY A 402 9.38 -7.49 -11.32
C GLY A 402 10.53 -7.01 -10.44
N LYS A 403 11.76 -7.03 -10.96
CA LYS A 403 12.93 -6.51 -10.25
C LYS A 403 12.81 -5.04 -9.89
N VAL A 404 12.36 -4.20 -10.82
CA VAL A 404 12.28 -2.76 -10.58
C VAL A 404 11.11 -2.40 -9.67
N PHE A 405 9.91 -2.98 -9.85
CA PHE A 405 8.78 -2.74 -8.95
C PHE A 405 9.05 -3.26 -7.53
N SER A 406 9.77 -4.37 -7.38
CA SER A 406 10.24 -4.81 -6.06
C SER A 406 11.25 -3.85 -5.44
N SER A 407 12.16 -3.28 -6.25
CA SER A 407 13.10 -2.25 -5.77
C SER A 407 12.36 -0.99 -5.32
N LEU A 408 11.35 -0.57 -6.10
CA LEU A 408 10.49 0.56 -5.77
C LEU A 408 9.75 0.31 -4.44
N ALA A 409 9.10 -0.85 -4.28
CA ALA A 409 8.41 -1.22 -3.04
C ALA A 409 9.35 -1.25 -1.81
N CYS A 410 10.61 -1.67 -1.99
CA CYS A 410 11.60 -1.61 -0.91
C CYS A 410 11.93 -0.16 -0.53
N ILE A 411 12.11 0.74 -1.51
CA ILE A 411 12.33 2.17 -1.28
C ILE A 411 11.11 2.80 -0.61
N GLU A 412 9.91 2.46 -1.08
CA GLU A 412 8.63 2.91 -0.52
C GLU A 412 8.50 2.59 0.97
N THR A 413 9.00 1.44 1.40
CA THR A 413 8.93 1.00 2.80
C THR A 413 10.02 1.63 3.67
N ILE A 414 11.21 1.81 3.11
CA ILE A 414 12.37 2.32 3.84
C ILE A 414 12.27 3.84 4.04
N THR A 415 11.69 4.56 3.07
CA THR A 415 11.61 6.03 3.10
C THR A 415 10.88 6.59 4.33
N PRO A 416 9.71 6.07 4.76
CA PRO A 416 9.04 6.50 5.99
C PRO A 416 9.87 6.28 7.26
N LEU A 417 10.66 5.21 7.34
CA LEU A 417 11.55 4.97 8.48
C LEU A 417 12.66 6.03 8.56
N PHE A 418 13.21 6.42 7.41
CA PHE A 418 14.15 7.55 7.34
C PHE A 418 13.47 8.87 7.70
N ALA A 419 12.24 9.11 7.22
CA ALA A 419 11.47 10.32 7.54
C ALA A 419 11.25 10.44 9.06
N ALA A 420 10.78 9.37 9.70
CA ALA A 420 10.58 9.31 11.15
C ALA A 420 11.90 9.57 11.91
N GLY A 421 13.00 8.99 11.45
CA GLY A 421 14.33 9.24 12.02
C GLY A 421 14.76 10.70 11.89
N LEU A 422 14.57 11.33 10.74
CA LEU A 422 14.89 12.75 10.53
C LEU A 422 14.08 13.68 11.44
N ILE A 423 12.77 13.43 11.54
CA ILE A 423 11.85 14.23 12.36
C ILE A 423 12.19 14.08 13.86
N ASN A 424 12.51 12.87 14.30
CA ASN A 424 12.80 12.60 15.71
C ASN A 424 14.20 13.08 16.15
N ASN A 425 15.18 13.13 15.24
CA ASN A 425 16.58 13.24 15.64
C ASN A 425 17.13 14.67 15.70
N LYS A 426 16.36 15.73 15.40
CA LYS A 426 16.72 17.14 15.70
C LYS A 426 15.65 18.12 15.20
N VAL A 427 15.40 19.16 16.02
CA VAL A 427 14.79 20.47 15.67
C VAL A 427 13.27 20.65 15.84
N MET A 428 12.36 19.82 15.34
CA MET A 428 10.93 20.23 15.35
C MET A 428 10.20 20.10 16.71
N VAL A 429 10.60 19.17 17.59
CA VAL A 429 9.91 18.97 18.89
C VAL A 429 10.37 19.97 19.97
N LYS A 430 11.49 20.66 19.76
CA LYS A 430 12.00 21.65 20.73
C LYS A 430 11.59 23.10 20.44
N GLU A 431 11.11 23.41 19.24
CA GLU A 431 10.70 24.77 18.85
C GLU A 431 9.25 24.90 18.41
N LEU A 432 8.50 23.79 18.34
CA LEU A 432 7.06 23.84 18.50
C LEU A 432 6.80 23.78 20.00
#